data_AF-A0A949AJ12-F1
#
_entry.id   AF-A0A949AJ12-F1
#
_cell.length_a   1.000
_cell.length_b   1.000
_cell.length_c   1.000
_cell.angle_alpha   90.00
_cell.angle_beta   90.00
_cell.angle_gamma   90.00
#
_symmetry.space_group_name_H-M   'P 1'
#
loop_
_entity.id
_entity.type
_entity.pdbx_description
1 polymer ?
#
loop_
_entity_poly.entity_id
_entity_poly.type
_entity_poly.pdbx_seq_one_letter_code
_entity_poly.pdbx_strand_id
1 'polypeptide(L)'
;MRITKKSQFSFFLLSLISLAIWFKLSYPQLAFVNLSIDRKQAVQVAKDYLKEINVDSSAFSNAAIFGVKNSTNQYLQKNLGFVKMKEFIKEHNIDMFYWSVRFFKEGEKEAYKFAISSASGEIISFSHSIDNMEKREIIPKEEAKKKAIDFLISVYDFDPDKYEIKGDLQYKLDNRTDYAFSWEKTSVSIPWSDEKDAGTGKLLIGAVISGDEVLSFSNNVFDAPEKYGRDLAKRGITGKNILTVVQLLYYILFIGSIYFLAAKHNHLSMHTTKRFYIWVMLISFSLSLIANLNQFQTILIQYNTTSPFDSYLFRLIVNTVLSSLFLTAAILMPSLSGECLHFEYLNKKPAGSFLYYIRTTFFSREVFDLIILGYFICIIMLGLQALLFKIGQTYWGVWTEFGWMTQLTTAYLPFIAAFSIGYKASISEELMYRLFAISWGKKLFKSTVVAAIISSFIWGFAHSGYPVYPMWFRGVEVTCIGFFLAFVYLRYGIIPVIIGHYLFDVFWNTAEYLFGSVKPFYFFSSLSVLLLPLAFGLIAYFVNKLPELKEMKWRLTKHQEFNLNVLRSFLEKNKNMFGKKTKEEIKKEIASHGWDMGVVEVALDEESIEK
;
A
#
# COMPACT_ATOMS: atom_id res chain seq x y z
N MET A 1 -13.20 -15.88 -24.88
CA MET A 1 -14.65 -16.10 -24.63
C MET A 1 -15.31 -14.74 -24.66
N ARG A 2 -16.24 -14.48 -25.58
CA ARG A 2 -16.91 -13.17 -25.65
C ARG A 2 -17.83 -12.99 -24.44
N ILE A 3 -17.72 -11.85 -23.77
CA ILE A 3 -18.65 -11.47 -22.71
C ILE A 3 -20.01 -11.26 -23.38
N THR A 4 -21.06 -11.93 -22.88
CA THR A 4 -22.39 -11.78 -23.48
C THR A 4 -22.95 -10.40 -23.18
N LYS A 5 -23.76 -9.82 -24.09
CA LYS A 5 -24.46 -8.55 -23.84
C LYS A 5 -25.28 -8.58 -22.54
N LYS A 6 -25.90 -9.73 -22.25
CA LYS A 6 -26.64 -9.95 -20.99
C LYS A 6 -25.72 -9.81 -19.78
N SER A 7 -24.55 -10.46 -19.79
CA SER A 7 -23.55 -10.34 -18.72
C SER A 7 -23.06 -8.89 -18.57
N GLN A 8 -22.70 -8.21 -19.66
CA GLN A 8 -22.28 -6.80 -19.62
C GLN A 8 -23.36 -5.92 -19.00
N PHE A 9 -24.61 -6.08 -19.43
CA PHE A 9 -25.74 -5.33 -18.88
C PHE A 9 -25.98 -5.62 -17.39
N SER A 10 -25.86 -6.88 -16.95
CA SER A 10 -25.97 -7.23 -15.52
C SER A 10 -24.86 -6.59 -14.68
N PHE A 11 -23.61 -6.61 -15.14
CA PHE A 11 -22.50 -5.95 -14.44
C PHE A 11 -22.65 -4.42 -14.42
N PHE A 12 -23.17 -3.84 -15.49
CA PHE A 12 -23.50 -2.42 -15.53
C PHE A 12 -24.61 -2.05 -14.53
N LEU A 13 -25.70 -2.81 -14.46
CA LEU A 13 -26.77 -2.55 -13.49
C LEU A 13 -26.28 -2.72 -12.05
N LEU A 14 -25.50 -3.77 -11.79
CA LEU A 14 -24.88 -4.00 -10.48
C LEU A 14 -23.91 -2.88 -10.11
N SER A 15 -23.11 -2.38 -11.06
CA SER A 15 -22.20 -1.27 -10.79
C SER A 15 -22.94 0.03 -10.48
N LEU A 16 -24.07 0.31 -11.14
CA LEU A 16 -24.93 1.46 -10.79
C LEU A 16 -25.48 1.35 -9.35
N ILE A 17 -25.98 0.17 -8.96
CA ILE A 17 -26.47 -0.08 -7.60
C ILE A 17 -25.33 0.08 -6.59
N SER A 18 -24.18 -0.54 -6.85
CA SER A 18 -23.00 -0.45 -6.00
C SER A 18 -22.47 0.97 -5.87
N LEU A 19 -22.51 1.76 -6.95
CA LEU A 19 -22.13 3.17 -6.92
C LEU A 19 -23.08 3.98 -6.03
N ALA A 20 -24.39 3.76 -6.12
CA ALA A 20 -25.37 4.41 -5.26
C ALA A 20 -25.20 4.05 -3.78
N ILE A 21 -24.91 2.77 -3.48
CA ILE A 21 -24.60 2.29 -2.12
C ILE A 21 -23.34 2.97 -1.60
N TRP A 22 -22.25 2.94 -2.38
CA TRP A 22 -20.98 3.56 -2.01
C TRP A 22 -21.11 5.07 -1.78
N PHE A 23 -21.82 5.77 -2.67
CA PHE A 23 -22.06 7.21 -2.55
C PHE A 23 -22.84 7.56 -1.28
N LYS A 24 -23.83 6.75 -0.89
CA LYS A 24 -24.60 6.98 0.33
C LYS A 24 -23.80 6.67 1.61
N LEU A 25 -22.97 5.63 1.59
CA LEU A 25 -22.38 5.06 2.81
C LEU A 25 -20.92 5.48 3.07
N SER A 26 -20.14 5.79 2.04
CA SER A 26 -18.69 6.02 2.17
C SER A 26 -18.23 7.38 1.67
N TYR A 27 -18.79 7.91 0.58
CA TYR A 27 -18.37 9.19 -0.01
C TYR A 27 -18.24 10.37 0.99
N PRO A 28 -19.18 10.60 1.95
CA PRO A 28 -19.10 11.75 2.86
C PRO A 28 -17.84 11.78 3.74
N GLN A 29 -17.11 10.66 3.86
CA GLN A 29 -15.89 10.56 4.66
C GLN A 29 -14.65 11.09 3.92
N LEU A 30 -14.67 11.08 2.58
CA LEU A 30 -13.53 11.41 1.73
C LEU A 30 -13.37 12.92 1.49
N ALA A 31 -14.48 13.66 1.53
CA ALA A 31 -14.49 15.11 1.34
C ALA A 31 -13.95 15.91 2.56
N PHE A 32 -13.59 15.22 3.64
CA PHE A 32 -13.09 15.84 4.88
C PHE A 32 -11.65 16.35 4.77
N VAL A 33 -10.88 15.87 3.78
CA VAL A 33 -9.47 16.25 3.60
C VAL A 33 -9.35 17.64 2.98
N ASN A 34 -8.53 18.50 3.60
CA ASN A 34 -8.21 19.83 3.10
C ASN A 34 -6.68 20.02 2.98
N LEU A 35 -6.20 20.13 1.74
CA LEU A 35 -4.80 20.31 1.35
C LEU A 35 -4.61 21.63 0.58
N SER A 36 -5.22 22.71 1.09
CA SER A 36 -5.10 24.03 0.49
C SER A 36 -3.66 24.56 0.52
N ILE A 37 -2.95 24.27 1.61
CA ILE A 37 -1.52 24.56 1.78
C ILE A 37 -0.72 23.38 1.24
N ASP A 38 0.14 23.63 0.26
CA ASP A 38 1.08 22.63 -0.24
C ASP A 38 2.41 22.62 0.53
N ARG A 39 3.24 21.63 0.22
CA ARG A 39 4.56 21.46 0.84
C ARG A 39 5.44 22.70 0.75
N LYS A 40 5.44 23.39 -0.39
CA LYS A 40 6.30 24.57 -0.60
C LYS A 40 5.84 25.73 0.27
N GLN A 41 4.54 25.93 0.35
CA GLN A 41 3.93 26.94 1.22
C GLN A 41 4.22 26.65 2.70
N ALA A 42 4.08 25.39 3.14
CA ALA A 42 4.42 25.01 4.51
C ALA A 42 5.90 25.23 4.84
N VAL A 43 6.82 24.90 3.93
CA VAL A 43 8.25 25.21 4.11
C VAL A 43 8.48 26.72 4.18
N GLN A 44 7.76 27.51 3.40
CA GLN A 44 7.87 28.98 3.44
C GLN A 44 7.40 29.55 4.78
N VAL A 45 6.24 29.12 5.28
CA VAL A 45 5.75 29.51 6.62
C VAL A 45 6.79 29.21 7.70
N ALA A 46 7.41 28.04 7.66
CA ALA A 46 8.46 27.71 8.62
C ALA A 46 9.71 28.61 8.48
N LYS A 47 10.11 28.96 7.26
CA LYS A 47 11.22 29.89 7.02
C LYS A 47 10.92 31.31 7.53
N ASP A 48 9.69 31.76 7.35
CA ASP A 48 9.25 33.09 7.80
C ASP A 48 9.31 33.15 9.33
N TYR A 49 8.82 32.12 10.03
CA TYR A 49 8.96 32.03 11.49
C TYR A 49 10.42 31.96 11.96
N LEU A 50 11.27 31.17 11.28
CA LEU A 50 12.71 31.13 11.60
C LEU A 50 13.37 32.51 11.48
N LYS A 51 12.98 33.29 10.46
CA LYS A 51 13.47 34.66 10.28
C LYS A 51 13.03 35.58 11.41
N GLU A 52 11.80 35.44 11.90
CA GLU A 52 11.28 36.22 13.04
C GLU A 52 12.08 35.97 14.33
N ILE A 53 12.55 34.74 14.53
CA ILE A 53 13.43 34.38 15.66
C ILE A 53 14.93 34.53 15.33
N ASN A 54 15.27 35.27 14.27
CA ASN A 54 16.64 35.57 13.82
C ASN A 54 17.51 34.34 13.46
N VAL A 55 16.89 33.26 12.97
CA VAL A 55 17.58 32.06 12.49
C VAL A 55 17.68 32.09 10.96
N ASP A 56 18.90 31.99 10.43
CA ASP A 56 19.12 31.85 9.00
C ASP A 56 18.80 30.42 8.52
N SER A 57 17.61 30.24 7.97
CA SER A 57 17.17 28.96 7.40
C SER A 57 18.04 28.43 6.26
N SER A 58 18.86 29.27 5.61
CA SER A 58 19.74 28.85 4.50
C SER A 58 20.92 28.00 4.97
N ALA A 59 21.30 28.11 6.25
CA ALA A 59 22.33 27.29 6.87
C ALA A 59 21.87 25.84 7.13
N PHE A 60 20.59 25.52 6.92
CA PHE A 60 20.01 24.21 7.21
C PHE A 60 19.49 23.51 5.97
N SER A 61 19.68 22.19 5.93
CA SER A 61 18.88 21.33 5.06
C SER A 61 17.46 21.26 5.58
N ASN A 62 16.47 21.12 4.69
CA ASN A 62 15.08 21.00 5.10
C ASN A 62 14.38 19.80 4.46
N ALA A 63 13.39 19.28 5.17
CA ALA A 63 12.49 18.23 4.71
C ALA A 63 11.06 18.52 5.19
N ALA A 64 10.08 18.18 4.37
CA ALA A 64 8.67 18.36 4.70
C ALA A 64 7.86 17.13 4.29
N ILE A 65 7.21 16.51 5.26
CA ILE A 65 6.29 15.38 5.04
C ILE A 65 4.88 15.74 5.47
N PHE A 66 3.91 15.00 4.95
CA PHE A 66 2.54 15.13 5.38
C PHE A 66 2.23 14.19 6.55
N GLY A 67 1.45 14.66 7.53
CA GLY A 67 1.09 13.94 8.74
C GLY A 67 -0.41 14.01 9.06
N VAL A 68 -0.87 13.01 9.82
CA VAL A 68 -2.23 12.93 10.37
C VAL A 68 -2.14 12.61 11.85
N LYS A 69 -2.99 13.25 12.67
CA LYS A 69 -3.12 12.92 14.09
C LYS A 69 -3.90 11.60 14.28
N ASN A 70 -3.24 10.46 14.02
CA ASN A 70 -3.87 9.13 14.04
C ASN A 70 -4.46 8.76 15.41
N SER A 71 -3.75 9.01 16.52
CA SER A 71 -4.27 8.73 17.87
C SER A 71 -5.56 9.50 18.15
N THR A 72 -5.61 10.78 17.78
CA THR A 72 -6.81 11.63 17.85
C THR A 72 -7.93 11.05 16.98
N ASN A 73 -7.63 10.69 15.73
CA ASN A 73 -8.61 10.09 14.82
C ASN A 73 -9.20 8.81 15.43
N GLN A 74 -8.36 7.89 15.88
CA GLN A 74 -8.79 6.62 16.48
C GLN A 74 -9.68 6.84 17.69
N TYR A 75 -9.27 7.73 18.61
CA TYR A 75 -10.02 8.01 19.83
C TYR A 75 -11.38 8.63 19.54
N LEU A 76 -11.42 9.68 18.72
CA LEU A 76 -12.67 10.37 18.41
C LEU A 76 -13.61 9.51 17.55
N GLN A 77 -13.08 8.73 16.60
CA GLN A 77 -13.90 7.81 15.80
C GLN A 77 -14.55 6.74 16.66
N LYS A 78 -13.78 6.10 17.54
CA LYS A 78 -14.29 5.04 18.41
C LYS A 78 -15.35 5.55 19.38
N ASN A 79 -15.14 6.74 19.96
CA ASN A 79 -15.97 7.22 21.07
C ASN A 79 -17.10 8.18 20.62
N LEU A 80 -16.92 8.95 19.55
CA LEU A 80 -17.92 9.92 19.07
C LEU A 80 -18.56 9.51 17.73
N GLY A 81 -17.85 8.72 16.92
CA GLY A 81 -18.21 8.45 15.52
C GLY A 81 -17.90 9.63 14.59
N PHE A 82 -17.90 9.36 13.28
CA PHE A 82 -17.39 10.32 12.28
C PHE A 82 -18.09 11.69 12.27
N VAL A 83 -19.42 11.73 12.40
CA VAL A 83 -20.19 12.98 12.33
C VAL A 83 -19.84 13.91 13.49
N LYS A 84 -19.94 13.42 14.73
CA LYS A 84 -19.59 14.18 15.93
C LYS A 84 -18.11 14.50 16.01
N MET A 85 -17.25 13.61 15.51
CA MET A 85 -15.83 13.90 15.38
C MET A 85 -15.58 15.15 14.52
N LYS A 86 -16.24 15.27 13.35
CA LYS A 86 -16.09 16.46 12.50
C LYS A 86 -16.57 17.74 13.20
N GLU A 87 -17.68 17.66 13.92
CA GLU A 87 -18.22 18.77 14.71
C GLU A 87 -17.22 19.19 15.80
N PHE A 88 -16.71 18.24 16.58
CA PHE A 88 -15.71 18.46 17.62
C PHE A 88 -14.41 19.10 17.08
N ILE A 89 -13.93 18.60 15.95
CA ILE A 89 -12.73 19.14 15.29
C ILE A 89 -12.94 20.61 14.89
N LYS A 90 -14.11 20.93 14.34
CA LYS A 90 -14.46 22.31 13.94
C LYS A 90 -14.64 23.22 15.16
N GLU A 91 -15.32 22.75 16.19
CA GLU A 91 -15.59 23.50 17.42
C GLU A 91 -14.31 23.90 18.17
N HIS A 92 -13.32 23.01 18.20
CA HIS A 92 -12.08 23.23 18.95
C HIS A 92 -10.87 23.56 18.07
N ASN A 93 -11.09 23.88 16.79
CA ASN A 93 -10.03 24.22 15.83
C ASN A 93 -8.86 23.22 15.87
N ILE A 94 -9.16 21.92 15.74
CA ILE A 94 -8.15 20.86 15.77
C ILE A 94 -7.66 20.58 14.35
N ASP A 95 -6.39 20.86 14.08
CA ASP A 95 -5.78 20.43 12.83
C ASP A 95 -5.50 18.92 12.84
N MET A 96 -6.34 18.17 12.13
CA MET A 96 -6.14 16.74 11.89
C MET A 96 -5.01 16.45 10.90
N PHE A 97 -4.79 17.37 9.97
CA PHE A 97 -3.94 17.24 8.80
C PHE A 97 -2.89 18.34 8.81
N TYR A 98 -1.63 17.97 8.69
CA TYR A 98 -0.54 18.95 8.83
C TYR A 98 0.69 18.56 8.01
N TRP A 99 1.49 19.57 7.68
CA TRP A 99 2.85 19.41 7.18
C TRP A 99 3.83 19.42 8.34
N SER A 100 4.61 18.35 8.48
CA SER A 100 5.76 18.31 9.38
C SER A 100 7.00 18.81 8.63
N VAL A 101 7.50 19.99 8.98
CA VAL A 101 8.70 20.57 8.38
C VAL A 101 9.86 20.45 9.37
N ARG A 102 11.03 19.99 8.91
CA ARG A 102 12.25 19.87 9.72
C ARG A 102 13.39 20.60 9.03
N PHE A 103 14.11 21.43 9.77
CA PHE A 103 15.40 22.00 9.40
C PHE A 103 16.49 21.33 10.24
N PHE A 104 17.60 20.94 9.61
CA PHE A 104 18.66 20.17 10.26
C PHE A 104 20.01 20.35 9.55
N LYS A 105 21.10 20.03 10.25
CA LYS A 105 22.47 19.98 9.71
C LYS A 105 23.13 18.64 10.04
N GLU A 106 23.95 18.15 9.11
CA GLU A 106 24.76 16.94 9.35
C GLU A 106 25.77 17.19 10.47
N GLY A 107 25.94 16.22 11.37
CA GLY A 107 26.86 16.30 12.51
C GLY A 107 26.32 17.07 13.71
N GLU A 108 25.21 17.80 13.56
CA GLU A 108 24.66 18.67 14.61
C GLU A 108 23.34 18.11 15.18
N LYS A 109 23.15 18.25 16.49
CA LYS A 109 21.86 17.95 17.14
C LYS A 109 20.83 19.06 16.94
N GLU A 110 21.29 20.27 16.60
CA GLU A 110 20.44 21.41 16.36
C GLU A 110 19.44 21.12 15.23
N ALA A 111 18.15 21.24 15.52
CA ALA A 111 17.11 21.05 14.52
C ALA A 111 15.84 21.80 14.90
N TYR A 112 15.18 22.38 13.90
CA TYR A 112 13.89 23.05 14.07
C TYR A 112 12.81 22.21 13.42
N LYS A 113 11.73 21.94 14.15
CA LYS A 113 10.60 21.13 13.68
C LYS A 113 9.31 21.91 13.84
N PHE A 114 8.47 21.86 12.82
CA PHE A 114 7.19 22.52 12.74
C PHE A 114 6.11 21.53 12.37
N ALA A 115 4.92 21.66 12.95
CA ALA A 115 3.70 21.13 12.38
C ALA A 115 2.86 22.31 11.90
N ILE A 116 2.49 22.32 10.63
CA ILE A 116 1.79 23.44 9.98
C ILE A 116 0.48 22.94 9.40
N SER A 117 -0.63 23.63 9.69
CA SER A 117 -1.95 23.26 9.18
C SER A 117 -1.95 23.16 7.66
N SER A 118 -2.48 22.04 7.14
CA SER A 118 -2.64 21.87 5.69
C SER A 118 -3.81 22.69 5.13
N ALA A 119 -4.65 23.28 5.99
CA ALA A 119 -5.79 24.09 5.61
C ALA A 119 -5.48 25.60 5.74
N SER A 120 -5.05 26.07 6.92
CA SER A 120 -4.87 27.49 7.20
C SER A 120 -3.44 27.99 7.01
N GLY A 121 -2.44 27.09 7.15
CA GLY A 121 -1.03 27.47 7.20
C GLY A 121 -0.56 27.94 8.57
N GLU A 122 -1.43 27.89 9.60
CA GLU A 122 -1.06 28.16 10.98
C GLU A 122 -0.03 27.16 11.50
N ILE A 123 0.94 27.63 12.30
CA ILE A 123 1.88 26.74 13.00
C ILE A 123 1.14 26.13 14.19
N ILE A 124 0.93 24.83 14.16
CA ILE A 124 0.26 24.05 15.20
C ILE A 124 1.22 23.73 16.35
N SER A 125 2.48 23.46 16.01
CA SER A 125 3.52 23.20 16.99
C SER A 125 4.90 23.54 16.44
N PHE A 126 5.79 23.91 17.33
CA PHE A 126 7.19 24.17 17.06
C PHE A 126 8.05 23.44 18.09
N SER A 127 9.22 22.95 17.67
CA SER A 127 10.24 22.42 18.57
C SER A 127 11.62 22.73 18.03
N HIS A 128 12.43 23.38 18.85
CA HIS A 128 13.86 23.56 18.68
C HIS A 128 14.58 22.50 19.52
N SER A 129 15.22 21.55 18.83
CA SER A 129 16.10 20.57 19.47
C SER A 129 17.51 21.13 19.50
N ILE A 130 18.13 21.20 20.67
CA ILE A 130 19.50 21.69 20.90
C ILE A 130 20.27 20.73 21.79
N ASP A 131 21.61 20.77 21.77
CA ASP A 131 22.42 19.87 22.61
C ASP A 131 22.20 20.16 24.10
N ASN A 132 22.18 19.12 24.94
CA ASN A 132 21.96 19.26 26.38
C ASN A 132 23.02 20.11 27.10
N MET A 133 24.22 20.22 26.51
CA MET A 133 25.32 21.04 27.03
C MET A 133 25.25 22.50 26.56
N GLU A 134 24.32 22.87 25.67
CA GLU A 134 24.17 24.27 25.28
C GLU A 134 23.74 25.13 26.46
N LYS A 135 24.50 26.20 26.70
CA LYS A 135 24.24 27.16 27.76
C LYS A 135 23.04 28.04 27.40
N ARG A 136 22.17 28.26 28.37
CA ARG A 136 21.15 29.31 28.37
C ARG A 136 21.17 30.01 29.72
N GLU A 137 20.62 31.22 29.76
CA GLU A 137 20.41 31.90 31.02
C GLU A 137 19.45 31.10 31.90
N ILE A 138 19.74 31.03 33.20
CA ILE A 138 18.88 30.33 34.15
C ILE A 138 17.95 31.36 34.77
N ILE A 139 16.68 31.33 34.36
CA ILE A 139 15.64 32.19 34.91
C ILE A 139 14.82 31.47 36.00
N PRO A 140 14.18 32.21 36.93
CA PRO A 140 13.24 31.65 37.88
C PRO A 140 12.04 30.99 37.20
N LYS A 141 11.53 29.91 37.79
CA LYS A 141 10.38 29.15 37.27
C LYS A 141 9.12 30.00 37.03
N GLU A 142 8.80 30.91 37.95
CA GLU A 142 7.64 31.80 37.82
C GLU A 142 7.79 32.78 36.66
N GLU A 143 9.01 33.25 36.39
CA GLU A 143 9.29 34.07 35.22
C GLU A 143 9.12 33.27 33.93
N ALA A 144 9.63 32.03 33.89
CA ALA A 144 9.44 31.12 32.76
C ALA A 144 7.95 30.83 32.51
N LYS A 145 7.18 30.60 33.58
CA LYS A 145 5.73 30.36 33.49
C LYS A 145 4.99 31.57 32.93
N LYS A 146 5.35 32.77 33.38
CA LYS A 146 4.79 34.02 32.83
C LYS A 146 5.12 34.17 31.35
N LYS A 147 6.38 33.97 30.95
CA LYS A 147 6.79 33.99 29.54
C LYS A 147 5.99 33.00 28.68
N ALA A 148 5.77 31.78 29.18
CA ALA A 148 4.95 30.79 28.50
C ALA A 148 3.50 31.25 28.32
N ILE A 149 2.88 31.80 29.35
CA ILE A 149 1.50 32.31 29.29
C ILE A 149 1.39 33.50 28.34
N ASP A 150 2.27 34.50 28.47
CA ASP A 150 2.29 35.69 27.62
C ASP A 150 2.47 35.31 26.13
N PHE A 151 3.37 34.35 25.85
CA PHE A 151 3.54 33.79 24.52
C PHE A 151 2.26 33.13 24.00
N LEU A 152 1.66 32.22 24.77
CA LEU A 152 0.44 31.52 24.33
C LEU A 152 -0.76 32.47 24.15
N ILE A 153 -0.89 33.52 24.96
CA ILE A 153 -1.91 34.57 24.81
C ILE A 153 -1.71 35.29 23.47
N SER A 154 -0.49 35.73 23.20
CA SER A 154 -0.18 36.53 22.00
C SER A 154 -0.33 35.76 20.67
N VAL A 155 -0.01 34.46 20.67
CA VAL A 155 -0.03 33.66 19.43
C VAL A 155 -1.36 32.94 19.22
N TYR A 156 -2.01 32.47 20.28
CA TYR A 156 -3.17 31.57 20.18
C TYR A 156 -4.43 32.04 20.91
N ASP A 157 -4.46 33.29 21.40
CA ASP A 157 -5.59 33.82 22.20
C ASP A 157 -5.91 32.90 23.40
N PHE A 158 -4.85 32.39 24.03
CA PHE A 158 -4.97 31.50 25.19
C PHE A 158 -5.64 32.23 26.36
N ASP A 159 -6.67 31.62 26.93
CA ASP A 159 -7.38 32.13 28.10
C ASP A 159 -7.11 31.19 29.29
N PRO A 160 -6.21 31.56 30.23
CA PRO A 160 -5.86 30.72 31.37
C PRO A 160 -7.05 30.27 32.22
N ASP A 161 -8.13 31.06 32.29
CA ASP A 161 -9.30 30.76 33.14
C ASP A 161 -10.14 29.59 32.59
N LYS A 162 -9.98 29.27 31.30
CA LYS A 162 -10.66 28.13 30.66
C LYS A 162 -9.88 26.81 30.80
N TYR A 163 -8.69 26.84 31.40
CA TYR A 163 -7.80 25.69 31.45
C TYR A 163 -7.30 25.41 32.87
N GLU A 164 -6.97 24.13 33.12
CA GLU A 164 -6.33 23.69 34.36
C GLU A 164 -4.87 23.28 34.07
N ILE A 165 -3.97 23.52 35.02
CA ILE A 165 -2.57 23.13 34.85
C ILE A 165 -2.45 21.59 34.86
N LYS A 166 -1.84 21.06 33.80
CA LYS A 166 -1.62 19.63 33.62
C LYS A 166 -0.17 19.24 33.90
N GLY A 167 0.75 20.02 33.37
CA GLY A 167 2.19 19.80 33.48
C GLY A 167 2.87 21.07 33.95
N ASP A 168 3.73 20.90 34.95
CA ASP A 168 4.55 21.98 35.49
C ASP A 168 5.93 21.41 35.89
N LEU A 169 6.70 21.05 34.86
CA LEU A 169 7.92 20.24 34.97
C LEU A 169 9.18 21.10 34.79
N GLN A 170 10.25 20.71 35.48
CA GLN A 170 11.56 21.34 35.40
C GLN A 170 12.61 20.28 35.05
N TYR A 171 13.34 20.50 33.97
CA TYR A 171 14.42 19.63 33.52
C TYR A 171 15.76 20.33 33.72
N LYS A 172 16.51 19.89 34.73
CA LYS A 172 17.86 20.40 34.99
C LYS A 172 18.86 19.68 34.10
N LEU A 173 19.47 20.41 33.17
CA LEU A 173 20.53 19.95 32.29
C LEU A 173 21.87 20.53 32.75
N ASP A 174 22.98 20.10 32.14
CA ASP A 174 24.34 20.45 32.59
C ASP A 174 24.56 21.97 32.67
N ASN A 175 24.14 22.69 31.62
CA ASN A 175 24.38 24.13 31.47
C ASN A 175 23.10 24.98 31.30
N ARG A 176 21.92 24.39 31.52
CA ARG A 176 20.64 25.11 31.44
C ARG A 176 19.53 24.41 32.23
N THR A 177 18.39 25.08 32.36
CA THR A 177 17.18 24.49 32.92
C THR A 177 16.01 24.79 31.99
N ASP A 178 15.32 23.73 31.56
CA ASP A 178 14.17 23.82 30.67
C ASP A 178 12.89 23.64 31.51
N TYR A 179 11.94 24.56 31.37
CA TYR A 179 10.66 24.53 32.09
C TYR A 179 9.55 24.18 31.12
N ALA A 180 8.84 23.08 31.36
CA ALA A 180 7.75 22.61 30.51
C ALA A 180 6.41 22.80 31.20
N PHE A 181 5.56 23.61 30.59
CA PHE A 181 4.21 23.91 31.08
C PHE A 181 3.17 23.40 30.10
N SER A 182 2.13 22.75 30.61
CA SER A 182 0.97 22.35 29.83
C SER A 182 -0.32 22.55 30.60
N TRP A 183 -1.37 22.92 29.87
CA TRP A 183 -2.70 23.19 30.40
C TRP A 183 -3.74 22.37 29.65
N GLU A 184 -4.68 21.78 30.39
CA GLU A 184 -5.80 21.03 29.83
C GLU A 184 -7.08 21.87 29.82
N LYS A 185 -7.81 21.85 28.69
CA LYS A 185 -9.04 22.62 28.54
C LYS A 185 -10.16 22.03 29.38
N THR A 186 -10.72 22.80 30.31
CA THR A 186 -11.74 22.32 31.27
C THR A 186 -13.02 21.87 30.59
N SER A 187 -13.40 22.53 29.49
CA SER A 187 -14.63 22.21 28.74
C SER A 187 -14.55 20.90 27.95
N VAL A 188 -13.38 20.25 27.87
CA VAL A 188 -13.17 19.03 27.08
C VAL A 188 -12.89 17.85 28.01
N SER A 189 -13.80 16.88 28.02
CA SER A 189 -13.61 15.59 28.69
C SER A 189 -14.42 14.52 27.97
N ILE A 190 -13.75 13.69 27.17
CA ILE A 190 -14.42 12.62 26.40
C ILE A 190 -14.14 11.27 27.08
N PRO A 191 -15.13 10.59 27.66
CA PRO A 191 -14.94 9.25 28.20
C PRO A 191 -14.79 8.21 27.07
N TRP A 192 -14.03 7.15 27.33
CA TRP A 192 -13.87 6.00 26.42
C TRP A 192 -14.26 4.66 27.06
N SER A 193 -14.54 4.68 28.35
CA SER A 193 -14.93 3.52 29.17
C SER A 193 -15.77 4.03 30.34
N ASP A 194 -16.68 3.19 30.84
CA ASP A 194 -17.49 3.46 32.03
C ASP A 194 -16.71 3.24 33.33
N GLU A 195 -15.48 2.72 33.26
CA GLU A 195 -14.59 2.58 34.40
C GLU A 195 -14.20 3.97 34.96
N LYS A 196 -14.44 4.19 36.26
CA LYS A 196 -14.20 5.48 36.94
C LYS A 196 -12.78 6.03 36.75
N ASP A 197 -11.77 5.16 36.73
CA ASP A 197 -10.36 5.53 36.61
C ASP A 197 -9.79 5.29 35.19
N ALA A 198 -10.64 5.20 34.16
CA ALA A 198 -10.18 4.99 32.78
C ALA A 198 -9.44 6.19 32.20
N GLY A 199 -9.65 7.38 32.78
CA GLY A 199 -9.27 8.67 32.23
C GLY A 199 -10.18 9.10 31.07
N THR A 200 -10.05 10.35 30.66
CA THR A 200 -10.83 10.94 29.56
C THR A 200 -9.91 11.61 28.55
N GLY A 201 -10.34 11.68 27.29
CA GLY A 201 -9.65 12.45 26.25
C GLY A 201 -9.70 13.94 26.55
N LYS A 202 -8.54 14.59 26.51
CA LYS A 202 -8.34 15.99 26.86
C LYS A 202 -7.72 16.76 25.71
N LEU A 203 -7.87 18.08 25.72
CA LEU A 203 -7.20 18.98 24.79
C LEU A 203 -6.16 19.79 25.53
N LEU A 204 -4.92 19.74 25.06
CA LEU A 204 -3.76 20.36 25.70
C LEU A 204 -3.22 21.52 24.85
N ILE A 205 -2.75 22.54 25.56
CA ILE A 205 -1.88 23.59 25.04
C ILE A 205 -0.65 23.68 25.95
N GLY A 206 0.52 24.00 25.40
CA GLY A 206 1.72 24.03 26.21
C GLY A 206 2.92 24.67 25.53
N ALA A 207 3.90 25.03 26.35
CA ALA A 207 5.16 25.62 25.93
C ALA A 207 6.31 25.16 26.83
N VAL A 208 7.51 25.08 26.26
CA VAL A 208 8.76 24.82 26.97
C VAL A 208 9.65 26.05 26.85
N ILE A 209 10.11 26.57 27.97
CA ILE A 209 10.93 27.78 28.07
C ILE A 209 12.35 27.40 28.52
N SER A 210 13.34 27.98 27.86
CA SER A 210 14.76 27.81 28.21
C SER A 210 15.48 29.16 28.14
N GLY A 211 15.81 29.74 29.29
CA GLY A 211 16.27 31.13 29.35
C GLY A 211 15.24 32.11 28.79
N ASP A 212 15.64 32.89 27.77
CA ASP A 212 14.75 33.83 27.07
C ASP A 212 14.02 33.24 25.87
N GLU A 213 14.23 31.96 25.59
CA GLU A 213 13.74 31.31 24.38
C GLU A 213 12.51 30.44 24.66
N VAL A 214 11.51 30.50 23.78
CA VAL A 214 10.45 29.48 23.68
C VAL A 214 10.98 28.30 22.87
N LEU A 215 11.52 27.31 23.56
CA LEU A 215 12.16 26.14 22.94
C LEU A 215 11.16 25.26 22.18
N SER A 216 9.92 25.16 22.66
CA SER A 216 8.84 24.49 21.93
C SER A 216 7.47 24.97 22.38
N PHE A 217 6.47 24.80 21.51
CA PHE A 217 5.07 25.01 21.86
C PHE A 217 4.18 24.09 21.05
N SER A 218 2.95 23.90 21.53
CA SER A 218 1.93 23.14 20.81
C SER A 218 0.53 23.65 21.15
N ASN A 219 -0.31 23.77 20.12
CA ASN A 219 -1.70 24.18 20.23
C ASN A 219 -2.66 23.01 19.95
N ASN A 220 -3.76 22.95 20.70
CA ASN A 220 -4.87 22.01 20.53
C ASN A 220 -4.39 20.55 20.28
N VAL A 221 -3.48 20.07 21.12
CA VAL A 221 -3.00 18.69 21.08
C VAL A 221 -3.98 17.80 21.84
N PHE A 222 -4.56 16.83 21.15
CA PHE A 222 -5.46 15.89 21.78
C PHE A 222 -4.67 14.81 22.52
N ASP A 223 -4.89 14.72 23.83
CA ASP A 223 -4.28 13.73 24.71
C ASP A 223 -5.27 12.61 25.02
N ALA A 224 -4.91 11.39 24.64
CA ALA A 224 -5.71 10.19 24.90
C ALA A 224 -5.16 9.47 26.14
N PRO A 225 -6.03 9.02 27.07
CA PRO A 225 -5.59 8.30 28.27
C PRO A 225 -4.70 7.10 27.96
N GLU A 226 -3.66 6.91 28.78
CA GLU A 226 -2.70 5.82 28.61
C GLU A 226 -3.38 4.43 28.61
N LYS A 227 -4.42 4.24 29.46
CA LYS A 227 -5.22 3.00 29.49
C LYS A 227 -5.91 2.72 28.14
N TYR A 228 -6.37 3.74 27.42
CA TYR A 228 -6.92 3.58 26.07
C TYR A 228 -5.83 3.11 25.10
N GLY A 229 -4.65 3.71 25.15
CA GLY A 229 -3.49 3.30 24.34
C GLY A 229 -3.14 1.83 24.56
N ARG A 230 -3.16 1.37 25.81
CA ARG A 230 -2.96 -0.05 26.16
C ARG A 230 -4.07 -0.97 25.63
N ASP A 231 -5.34 -0.59 25.76
CA ASP A 231 -6.47 -1.36 25.18
C ASP A 231 -6.33 -1.49 23.65
N LEU A 232 -6.03 -0.38 22.98
CA LEU A 232 -5.89 -0.37 21.52
C LEU A 232 -4.69 -1.20 21.06
N ALA A 233 -3.55 -1.11 21.76
CA ALA A 233 -2.38 -1.94 21.50
C ALA A 233 -2.71 -3.44 21.65
N LYS A 234 -3.45 -3.82 22.70
CA LYS A 234 -3.92 -5.21 22.90
C LYS A 234 -4.76 -5.71 21.73
N ARG A 235 -5.70 -4.90 21.22
CA ARG A 235 -6.50 -5.23 20.02
C ARG A 235 -5.63 -5.36 18.77
N GLY A 236 -4.64 -4.48 18.62
CA GLY A 236 -3.67 -4.53 17.53
C GLY A 236 -2.84 -5.82 17.52
N ILE A 237 -2.48 -6.35 18.70
CA ILE A 237 -1.77 -7.63 18.82
C ILE A 237 -2.60 -8.79 18.25
N THR A 238 -3.92 -8.82 18.49
CA THR A 238 -4.79 -9.85 17.90
C THR A 238 -4.72 -9.85 16.37
N GLY A 239 -4.78 -8.67 15.74
CA GLY A 239 -4.62 -8.53 14.29
C GLY A 239 -3.26 -9.00 13.79
N LYS A 240 -2.18 -8.64 14.49
CA LYS A 240 -0.82 -9.11 14.19
C LYS A 240 -0.70 -10.63 14.28
N ASN A 241 -1.28 -11.26 15.31
CA ASN A 241 -1.26 -12.72 15.46
C ASN A 241 -2.00 -13.43 14.32
N ILE A 242 -3.17 -12.92 13.90
CA ILE A 242 -3.90 -13.42 12.73
C ILE A 242 -3.02 -13.29 11.48
N LEU A 243 -2.41 -12.12 11.27
CA LEU A 243 -1.52 -11.88 10.14
C LEU A 243 -0.33 -12.85 10.14
N THR A 244 0.29 -13.13 11.29
CA THR A 244 1.38 -14.11 11.41
C THR A 244 0.94 -15.50 10.98
N VAL A 245 -0.24 -15.97 11.40
CA VAL A 245 -0.78 -17.27 10.96
C VAL A 245 -0.99 -17.30 9.45
N VAL A 246 -1.55 -16.23 8.87
CA VAL A 246 -1.77 -16.15 7.42
C VAL A 246 -0.47 -16.04 6.64
N GLN A 247 0.55 -15.35 7.18
CA GLN A 247 1.88 -15.28 6.59
C GLN A 247 2.52 -16.68 6.47
N LEU A 248 2.30 -17.58 7.44
CA LEU A 248 2.73 -18.98 7.31
C LEU A 248 2.03 -19.67 6.13
N LEU A 249 0.73 -19.45 5.94
CA LEU A 249 -0.01 -19.98 4.78
C LEU A 249 0.50 -19.40 3.47
N TYR A 250 0.82 -18.10 3.44
CA TYR A 250 1.47 -17.46 2.29
C TYR A 250 2.83 -18.09 1.99
N TYR A 251 3.67 -18.37 3.00
CA TYR A 251 4.94 -19.06 2.79
C TYR A 251 4.76 -20.49 2.27
N ILE A 252 3.72 -21.22 2.71
CA ILE A 252 3.38 -22.53 2.14
C ILE A 252 3.01 -22.39 0.65
N LEU A 253 2.20 -21.40 0.28
CA LEU A 253 1.90 -21.08 -1.13
C LEU A 253 3.19 -20.76 -1.91
N PHE A 254 4.04 -19.91 -1.36
CA PHE A 254 5.26 -19.48 -2.01
C PHE A 254 6.25 -20.64 -2.20
N ILE A 255 6.50 -21.45 -1.16
CA ILE A 255 7.35 -22.64 -1.24
C ILE A 255 6.74 -23.66 -2.22
N GLY A 256 5.43 -23.84 -2.20
CA GLY A 256 4.72 -24.66 -3.19
C GLY A 256 4.98 -24.18 -4.62
N SER A 257 4.99 -22.87 -4.85
CA SER A 257 5.27 -22.31 -6.18
C SER A 257 6.70 -22.58 -6.64
N ILE A 258 7.69 -22.50 -5.74
CA ILE A 258 9.09 -22.86 -6.04
C ILE A 258 9.21 -24.36 -6.33
N TYR A 259 8.57 -25.20 -5.52
CA TYR A 259 8.56 -26.64 -5.72
C TYR A 259 8.02 -26.99 -7.11
N PHE A 260 6.89 -26.41 -7.54
CA PHE A 260 6.36 -26.68 -8.88
C PHE A 260 7.23 -26.17 -10.00
N LEU A 261 7.91 -25.04 -9.81
CA LEU A 261 8.84 -24.54 -10.82
C LEU A 261 9.99 -25.52 -11.03
N ALA A 262 10.56 -26.06 -9.94
CA ALA A 262 11.63 -27.04 -9.99
C ALA A 262 11.14 -28.41 -10.52
N ALA A 263 10.04 -28.93 -9.98
CA ALA A 263 9.51 -30.25 -10.31
C ALA A 263 8.97 -30.37 -11.75
N LYS A 264 8.60 -29.26 -12.38
CA LYS A 264 8.11 -29.23 -13.76
C LYS A 264 9.18 -28.95 -14.81
N HIS A 265 10.45 -28.82 -14.40
CA HIS A 265 11.62 -28.75 -15.29
C HIS A 265 11.43 -27.80 -16.49
N ASN A 266 10.97 -26.57 -16.23
CA ASN A 266 10.70 -25.55 -17.26
C ASN A 266 9.70 -25.99 -18.34
N HIS A 267 8.59 -26.65 -17.96
CA HIS A 267 7.49 -27.02 -18.85
C HIS A 267 7.17 -25.95 -19.93
N LEU A 268 6.79 -26.38 -21.14
CA LEU A 268 6.65 -25.51 -22.31
C LEU A 268 5.75 -24.26 -22.07
N SER A 269 4.72 -24.36 -21.24
CA SER A 269 3.90 -23.21 -20.82
C SER A 269 4.68 -22.17 -20.01
N MET A 270 5.57 -22.60 -19.11
CA MET A 270 6.47 -21.74 -18.35
C MET A 270 7.47 -21.10 -19.31
N HIS A 271 8.06 -21.87 -20.23
CA HIS A 271 9.01 -21.36 -21.20
C HIS A 271 8.40 -20.25 -22.07
N THR A 272 7.17 -20.47 -22.55
CA THR A 272 6.42 -19.52 -23.38
C THR A 272 6.14 -18.21 -22.63
N THR A 273 5.84 -18.28 -21.33
CA THR A 273 5.47 -17.10 -20.53
C THR A 273 6.64 -16.44 -19.79
N LYS A 274 7.81 -17.10 -19.70
CA LYS A 274 8.97 -16.65 -18.92
C LYS A 274 9.41 -15.22 -19.25
N ARG A 275 9.56 -14.89 -20.53
CA ARG A 275 9.99 -13.54 -20.93
C ARG A 275 8.98 -12.48 -20.51
N PHE A 276 7.69 -12.76 -20.63
CA PHE A 276 6.63 -11.84 -20.20
C PHE A 276 6.72 -11.57 -18.70
N TYR A 277 6.83 -12.60 -17.87
CA TYR A 277 6.90 -12.42 -16.42
C TYR A 277 8.22 -11.80 -15.93
N ILE A 278 9.33 -12.01 -16.64
CA ILE A 278 10.58 -11.26 -16.38
C ILE A 278 10.35 -9.76 -16.60
N TRP A 279 9.65 -9.37 -17.67
CA TRP A 279 9.30 -7.95 -17.87
C TRP A 279 8.36 -7.42 -16.79
N VAL A 280 7.34 -8.19 -16.39
CA VAL A 280 6.45 -7.83 -15.27
C VAL A 280 7.23 -7.62 -13.97
N MET A 281 8.20 -8.49 -13.68
CA MET A 281 9.11 -8.36 -12.54
C MET A 281 9.98 -7.11 -12.67
N LEU A 282 10.63 -6.88 -13.81
CA LEU A 282 11.49 -5.72 -14.03
C LEU A 282 10.72 -4.40 -13.89
N ILE A 283 9.51 -4.32 -14.43
CA ILE A 283 8.62 -3.16 -14.25
C ILE A 283 8.31 -2.98 -12.76
N SER A 284 7.95 -4.06 -12.04
CA SER A 284 7.68 -4.00 -10.60
C SER A 284 8.90 -3.54 -9.79
N PHE A 285 10.10 -3.95 -10.21
CA PHE A 285 11.38 -3.59 -9.61
C PHE A 285 11.68 -2.11 -9.83
N SER A 286 11.62 -1.65 -11.08
CA SER A 286 11.79 -0.23 -11.43
C SER A 286 10.78 0.65 -10.70
N LEU A 287 9.51 0.26 -10.64
CA LEU A 287 8.48 1.00 -9.91
C LEU A 287 8.72 1.05 -8.39
N SER A 288 9.38 0.04 -7.82
CA SER A 288 9.76 0.05 -6.41
C SER A 288 10.91 1.02 -6.15
N LEU A 289 11.90 1.09 -7.03
CA LEU A 289 12.97 2.10 -6.95
C LEU A 289 12.41 3.51 -7.13
N ILE A 290 11.59 3.73 -8.16
CA ILE A 290 10.94 5.02 -8.42
C ILE A 290 10.07 5.43 -7.23
N ALA A 291 9.30 4.52 -6.63
CA ALA A 291 8.47 4.83 -5.46
C ALA A 291 9.30 5.29 -4.25
N ASN A 292 10.48 4.69 -4.01
CA ASN A 292 11.38 5.12 -2.94
C ASN A 292 11.97 6.51 -3.22
N LEU A 293 12.43 6.76 -4.45
CA LEU A 293 12.90 8.10 -4.86
C LEU A 293 11.78 9.15 -4.74
N ASN A 294 10.55 8.77 -5.08
CA ASN A 294 9.38 9.63 -4.97
C ASN A 294 9.04 10.00 -3.52
N GLN A 295 9.57 9.27 -2.54
CA GLN A 295 9.40 9.48 -1.10
C GLN A 295 10.67 10.06 -0.43
N PHE A 296 11.57 10.72 -1.18
CA PHE A 296 12.84 11.24 -0.64
C PHE A 296 12.68 12.18 0.56
N GLN A 297 11.56 12.92 0.66
CA GLN A 297 11.29 13.76 1.85
C GLN A 297 11.18 12.93 3.14
N THR A 298 10.62 11.73 3.05
CA THR A 298 10.56 10.77 4.17
C THR A 298 11.98 10.31 4.56
N ILE A 299 12.85 10.10 3.59
CA ILE A 299 14.26 9.75 3.81
C ILE A 299 14.97 10.87 4.57
N LEU A 300 14.84 12.12 4.10
CA LEU A 300 15.49 13.27 4.74
C LEU A 300 14.96 13.54 6.16
N ILE A 301 13.64 13.44 6.38
CA ILE A 301 13.10 13.75 7.71
C ILE A 301 13.46 12.69 8.76
N GLN A 302 13.67 11.43 8.34
CA GLN A 302 14.09 10.32 9.20
C GLN A 302 15.61 10.23 9.40
N TYR A 303 16.39 11.03 8.67
CA TYR A 303 17.84 11.06 8.81
C TYR A 303 18.26 11.48 10.22
N ASN A 304 19.07 10.62 10.86
CA ASN A 304 19.71 10.93 12.12
C ASN A 304 21.03 11.67 11.86
N THR A 305 21.08 12.94 12.25
CA THR A 305 22.19 13.85 11.97
C THR A 305 23.49 13.48 12.69
N THR A 306 23.45 12.55 13.65
CA THR A 306 24.65 12.04 14.32
C THR A 306 25.48 11.07 13.46
N SER A 307 24.99 10.66 12.28
CA SER A 307 25.69 9.77 11.35
C SER A 307 26.00 10.50 10.04
N PRO A 308 27.12 10.21 9.36
CA PRO A 308 27.38 10.81 8.05
C PRO A 308 26.27 10.54 7.03
N PHE A 309 25.86 11.56 6.27
CA PHE A 309 24.72 11.50 5.34
C PHE A 309 24.96 10.48 4.23
N ASP A 310 26.16 10.44 3.64
CA ASP A 310 26.52 9.49 2.59
C ASP A 310 26.43 8.04 3.06
N SER A 311 26.86 7.78 4.30
CA SER A 311 26.74 6.45 4.92
C SER A 311 25.28 6.04 5.13
N TYR A 312 24.43 7.00 5.54
CA TYR A 312 23.00 6.77 5.67
C TYR A 312 22.35 6.46 4.30
N LEU A 313 22.67 7.26 3.28
CA LEU A 313 22.12 7.10 1.94
C LEU A 313 22.58 5.79 1.29
N PHE A 314 23.86 5.42 1.42
CA PHE A 314 24.39 4.16 0.91
C PHE A 314 23.64 2.95 1.48
N ARG A 315 23.48 2.89 2.82
CA ARG A 315 22.72 1.82 3.48
C ARG A 315 21.28 1.76 2.97
N LEU A 316 20.64 2.92 2.80
CA LEU A 316 19.27 2.99 2.32
C LEU A 316 19.15 2.50 0.87
N ILE A 317 20.06 2.92 -0.02
CA ILE A 317 20.08 2.47 -1.42
C ILE A 317 20.27 0.96 -1.50
N VAL A 318 21.26 0.41 -0.79
CA VAL A 318 21.53 -1.03 -0.76
C VAL A 318 20.30 -1.79 -0.24
N ASN A 319 19.73 -1.37 0.89
CA ASN A 319 18.53 -2.00 1.45
C ASN A 319 17.34 -1.92 0.50
N THR A 320 17.15 -0.79 -0.18
CA THR A 320 16.05 -0.57 -1.12
C THR A 320 16.19 -1.46 -2.36
N VAL A 321 17.40 -1.56 -2.93
CA VAL A 321 17.68 -2.41 -4.10
C VAL A 321 17.48 -3.88 -3.73
N LEU A 322 18.07 -4.34 -2.62
CA LEU A 322 17.94 -5.73 -2.18
C LEU A 322 16.48 -6.09 -1.87
N SER A 323 15.78 -5.29 -1.06
CA SER A 323 14.37 -5.55 -0.72
C SER A 323 13.47 -5.52 -1.95
N SER A 324 13.67 -4.57 -2.88
CA SER A 324 12.91 -4.49 -4.13
C SER A 324 13.15 -5.72 -5.01
N LEU A 325 14.39 -6.23 -5.07
CA LEU A 325 14.73 -7.42 -5.83
C LEU A 325 14.04 -8.65 -5.25
N PHE A 326 14.12 -8.86 -3.93
CA PHE A 326 13.46 -10.00 -3.27
C PHE A 326 11.94 -9.96 -3.45
N LEU A 327 11.32 -8.80 -3.21
CA LEU A 327 9.87 -8.62 -3.35
C LEU A 327 9.39 -8.92 -4.77
N THR A 328 10.14 -8.49 -5.77
CA THR A 328 9.70 -8.62 -7.18
C THR A 328 10.04 -9.98 -7.76
N ALA A 329 11.16 -10.59 -7.36
CA ALA A 329 11.48 -11.98 -7.69
C ALA A 329 10.40 -12.95 -7.15
N ALA A 330 9.78 -12.62 -6.01
CA ALA A 330 8.68 -13.40 -5.46
C ALA A 330 7.43 -13.44 -6.35
N ILE A 331 7.29 -12.55 -7.32
CA ILE A 331 6.20 -12.58 -8.33
C ILE A 331 6.45 -13.68 -9.36
N LEU A 332 7.72 -13.94 -9.74
CA LEU A 332 8.04 -14.87 -10.83
C LEU A 332 7.60 -16.31 -10.53
N MET A 333 7.87 -16.80 -9.32
CA MET A 333 7.63 -18.19 -8.93
C MET A 333 6.14 -18.60 -9.01
N PRO A 334 5.21 -17.89 -8.35
CA PRO A 334 3.78 -18.19 -8.49
C PRO A 334 3.26 -17.93 -9.91
N SER A 335 3.84 -16.98 -10.64
CA SER A 335 3.43 -16.71 -12.02
C SER A 335 3.69 -17.91 -12.93
N LEU A 336 4.94 -18.38 -13.01
CA LEU A 336 5.32 -19.47 -13.91
C LEU A 336 4.67 -20.80 -13.50
N SER A 337 4.68 -21.10 -12.20
CA SER A 337 4.02 -22.30 -11.66
C SER A 337 2.51 -22.23 -11.85
N GLY A 338 1.91 -21.06 -11.68
CA GLY A 338 0.50 -20.81 -11.88
C GLY A 338 0.07 -21.01 -13.34
N GLU A 339 0.85 -20.51 -14.31
CA GLU A 339 0.61 -20.76 -15.74
C GLU A 339 0.61 -22.26 -16.07
N CYS A 340 1.59 -23.00 -15.57
CA CYS A 340 1.68 -24.44 -15.80
C CYS A 340 0.52 -25.20 -15.16
N LEU A 341 0.20 -24.91 -13.89
CA LEU A 341 -0.90 -25.57 -13.20
C LEU A 341 -2.26 -25.21 -13.79
N HIS A 342 -2.45 -23.96 -14.22
CA HIS A 342 -3.66 -23.55 -14.92
C HIS A 342 -3.81 -24.30 -16.25
N PHE A 343 -2.71 -24.41 -17.01
CA PHE A 343 -2.68 -25.18 -18.25
C PHE A 343 -3.00 -26.66 -18.05
N GLU A 344 -2.59 -27.28 -16.93
CA GLU A 344 -2.88 -28.69 -16.65
C GLU A 344 -4.30 -28.92 -16.10
N TYR A 345 -4.76 -28.10 -15.15
CA TYR A 345 -5.94 -28.41 -14.34
C TYR A 345 -7.17 -27.53 -14.66
N LEU A 346 -6.99 -26.40 -15.34
CA LEU A 346 -8.05 -25.44 -15.70
C LEU A 346 -8.09 -25.15 -17.21
N ASN A 347 -7.58 -26.08 -18.03
CA ASN A 347 -7.48 -25.97 -19.50
C ASN A 347 -8.79 -25.64 -20.24
N LYS A 348 -9.95 -25.98 -19.67
CA LYS A 348 -11.28 -25.64 -20.23
C LYS A 348 -11.51 -24.12 -20.30
N LYS A 349 -10.70 -23.32 -19.59
CA LYS A 349 -10.76 -21.86 -19.56
C LYS A 349 -9.38 -21.26 -19.81
N PRO A 350 -8.87 -21.31 -21.05
CA PRO A 350 -7.50 -20.85 -21.35
C PRO A 350 -7.30 -19.36 -21.06
N ALA A 351 -8.33 -18.52 -21.25
CA ALA A 351 -8.32 -17.09 -20.94
C ALA A 351 -8.12 -16.75 -19.43
N GLY A 352 -8.13 -17.77 -18.56
CA GLY A 352 -7.80 -17.64 -17.14
C GLY A 352 -6.31 -17.43 -16.84
N SER A 353 -5.43 -17.44 -17.84
CA SER A 353 -4.02 -17.09 -17.65
C SER A 353 -3.46 -16.24 -18.78
N PHE A 354 -2.28 -15.64 -18.56
CA PHE A 354 -1.62 -14.79 -19.55
C PHE A 354 -1.08 -15.59 -20.73
N LEU A 355 -0.81 -16.89 -20.57
CA LEU A 355 -0.42 -17.78 -21.68
C LEU A 355 -1.37 -17.68 -22.87
N TYR A 356 -2.69 -17.58 -22.64
CA TYR A 356 -3.65 -17.43 -23.73
C TYR A 356 -3.44 -16.13 -24.52
N TYR A 357 -3.25 -15.00 -23.85
CA TYR A 357 -3.09 -13.69 -24.51
C TYR A 357 -1.72 -13.53 -25.16
N ILE A 358 -0.68 -14.15 -24.59
CA ILE A 358 0.66 -14.22 -25.20
C ILE A 358 0.62 -15.03 -26.50
N ARG A 359 -0.16 -16.12 -26.53
CA ARG A 359 -0.33 -16.97 -27.72
C ARG A 359 -1.31 -16.41 -28.75
N THR A 360 -2.12 -15.42 -28.37
CA THR A 360 -3.10 -14.77 -29.24
C THR A 360 -2.72 -13.30 -29.47
N THR A 361 -3.29 -12.38 -28.69
CA THR A 361 -2.97 -10.96 -28.70
C THR A 361 -3.56 -10.26 -27.46
N PHE A 362 -2.93 -9.17 -27.03
CA PHE A 362 -3.51 -8.22 -26.07
C PHE A 362 -4.32 -7.10 -26.75
N PHE A 363 -4.23 -6.99 -28.09
CA PHE A 363 -4.81 -5.89 -28.87
C PHE A 363 -6.05 -6.34 -29.63
N SER A 364 -7.06 -6.87 -28.94
CA SER A 364 -8.34 -7.24 -29.55
C SER A 364 -9.52 -6.55 -28.86
N ARG A 365 -10.66 -6.49 -29.54
CA ARG A 365 -11.91 -6.00 -28.93
C ARG A 365 -12.36 -6.82 -27.74
N GLU A 366 -12.07 -8.12 -27.70
CA GLU A 366 -12.33 -8.94 -26.52
C GLU A 366 -11.52 -8.46 -25.30
N VAL A 367 -10.28 -8.00 -25.49
CA VAL A 367 -9.48 -7.44 -24.38
C VAL A 367 -10.04 -6.10 -23.91
N PHE A 368 -10.52 -5.26 -24.83
CA PHE A 368 -11.25 -4.04 -24.47
C PHE A 368 -12.47 -4.35 -23.60
N ASP A 369 -13.31 -5.32 -23.98
CA ASP A 369 -14.48 -5.72 -23.19
C ASP A 369 -14.09 -6.22 -21.78
N LEU A 370 -12.96 -6.93 -21.65
CA LEU A 370 -12.44 -7.38 -20.36
C LEU A 370 -11.94 -6.22 -19.49
N ILE A 371 -11.34 -5.19 -20.09
CA ILE A 371 -10.92 -3.98 -19.39
C ILE A 371 -12.16 -3.22 -18.88
N ILE A 372 -13.17 -3.02 -19.73
CA ILE A 372 -14.45 -2.41 -19.33
C ILE A 372 -15.11 -3.19 -18.19
N LEU A 373 -15.09 -4.53 -18.25
CA LEU A 373 -15.56 -5.35 -17.15
C LEU A 373 -14.77 -5.10 -15.86
N GLY A 374 -13.46 -4.89 -15.94
CA GLY A 374 -12.61 -4.47 -14.81
C GLY A 374 -13.09 -3.18 -14.13
N TYR A 375 -13.51 -2.17 -14.89
CA TYR A 375 -14.11 -0.95 -14.33
C TYR A 375 -15.41 -1.25 -13.57
N PHE A 376 -16.29 -2.10 -14.11
CA PHE A 376 -17.50 -2.51 -13.38
C PHE A 376 -17.18 -3.28 -12.10
N ILE A 377 -16.17 -4.16 -12.14
CA ILE A 377 -15.70 -4.92 -10.97
C ILE A 377 -15.22 -3.98 -9.87
N CYS A 378 -14.41 -2.97 -10.20
CA CYS A 378 -13.95 -1.98 -9.22
C CYS A 378 -15.14 -1.29 -8.52
N ILE A 379 -16.10 -0.78 -9.28
CA ILE A 379 -17.29 -0.10 -8.72
C ILE A 379 -18.11 -1.07 -7.84
N ILE A 380 -18.26 -2.33 -8.27
CA ILE A 380 -18.95 -3.35 -7.49
C ILE A 380 -18.21 -3.62 -6.18
N MET A 381 -16.88 -3.73 -6.21
CA MET A 381 -16.05 -3.91 -5.01
C MET A 381 -16.21 -2.73 -4.05
N LEU A 382 -16.23 -1.48 -4.53
CA LEU A 382 -16.46 -0.30 -3.70
C LEU A 382 -17.84 -0.34 -3.01
N GLY A 383 -18.90 -0.70 -3.73
CA GLY A 383 -20.24 -0.85 -3.15
C GLY A 383 -20.35 -2.01 -2.16
N LEU A 384 -19.73 -3.16 -2.48
CA LEU A 384 -19.68 -4.31 -1.60
C LEU A 384 -18.94 -3.98 -0.29
N GLN A 385 -17.79 -3.31 -0.41
CA GLN A 385 -17.00 -2.86 0.74
C GLN A 385 -17.82 -1.91 1.63
N ALA A 386 -18.44 -0.90 1.04
CA ALA A 386 -19.27 0.08 1.75
C ALA A 386 -20.46 -0.58 2.48
N LEU A 387 -21.12 -1.55 1.83
CA LEU A 387 -22.22 -2.30 2.42
C LEU A 387 -21.75 -3.16 3.60
N LEU A 388 -20.68 -3.93 3.43
CA LEU A 388 -20.13 -4.80 4.47
C LEU A 388 -19.69 -3.98 5.69
N PHE A 389 -19.00 -2.86 5.48
CA PHE A 389 -18.63 -1.94 6.55
C PHE A 389 -19.86 -1.40 7.30
N LYS A 390 -20.91 -1.02 6.57
CA LYS A 390 -22.13 -0.53 7.20
C LYS A 390 -22.82 -1.60 8.05
N ILE A 391 -22.85 -2.85 7.57
CA ILE A 391 -23.34 -4.01 8.33
C ILE A 391 -22.49 -4.20 9.59
N GLY A 392 -21.17 -4.21 9.44
CA GLY A 392 -20.23 -4.33 10.57
C GLY A 392 -20.41 -3.24 11.61
N GLN A 393 -20.54 -1.97 11.19
CA GLN A 393 -20.77 -0.83 12.06
C GLN A 393 -22.10 -0.95 12.83
N THR A 394 -23.13 -1.47 12.18
CA THR A 394 -24.48 -1.55 12.75
C THR A 394 -24.63 -2.73 13.72
N TYR A 395 -24.06 -3.89 13.38
CA TYR A 395 -24.33 -5.15 14.10
C TYR A 395 -23.15 -5.69 14.91
N TRP A 396 -21.91 -5.32 14.55
CA TRP A 396 -20.70 -5.93 15.12
C TRP A 396 -19.75 -4.90 15.76
N GLY A 397 -20.20 -3.65 15.91
CA GLY A 397 -19.40 -2.58 16.51
C GLY A 397 -18.12 -2.27 15.73
N VAL A 398 -18.14 -2.47 14.41
CA VAL A 398 -16.97 -2.20 13.57
C VAL A 398 -16.72 -0.70 13.48
N TRP A 399 -15.46 -0.30 13.60
CA TRP A 399 -15.03 1.08 13.34
C TRP A 399 -13.64 1.08 12.71
N THR A 400 -13.28 2.18 12.05
CA THR A 400 -12.00 2.36 11.37
C THR A 400 -11.48 3.77 11.59
N GLU A 401 -10.17 3.94 11.48
CA GLU A 401 -9.58 5.26 11.29
C GLU A 401 -9.43 5.61 9.80
N PHE A 402 -9.13 6.87 9.53
CA PHE A 402 -8.96 7.40 8.17
C PHE A 402 -7.56 7.98 7.92
N GLY A 403 -6.57 7.61 8.75
CA GLY A 403 -5.18 8.02 8.55
C GLY A 403 -4.54 7.52 7.24
N TRP A 404 -5.18 6.55 6.57
CA TRP A 404 -4.73 6.06 5.28
C TRP A 404 -4.97 7.04 4.12
N MET A 405 -5.91 7.98 4.24
CA MET A 405 -6.34 8.91 3.19
C MET A 405 -5.29 9.92 2.76
N THR A 406 -4.09 9.95 3.35
CA THR A 406 -3.08 10.95 3.00
C THR A 406 -1.67 10.36 2.94
N GLN A 407 -1.57 9.02 2.87
CA GLN A 407 -0.28 8.31 2.87
C GLN A 407 0.60 8.70 1.68
N LEU A 408 -0.02 9.12 0.57
CA LEU A 408 0.70 9.47 -0.66
C LEU A 408 1.05 10.95 -0.76
N THR A 409 0.54 11.81 0.13
CA THR A 409 0.70 13.26 0.07
C THR A 409 2.14 13.71 0.29
N THR A 410 2.94 12.88 0.98
CA THR A 410 4.39 13.09 1.14
C THR A 410 5.18 12.83 -0.15
N ALA A 411 4.65 12.05 -1.09
CA ALA A 411 5.34 11.79 -2.34
C ALA A 411 5.47 13.06 -3.19
N TYR A 412 6.51 13.19 -4.02
CA TYR A 412 6.59 14.33 -4.97
C TYR A 412 5.51 14.24 -6.04
N LEU A 413 5.26 13.02 -6.53
CA LEU A 413 4.28 12.69 -7.55
C LEU A 413 3.34 11.62 -6.99
N PRO A 414 2.29 11.98 -6.22
CA PRO A 414 1.41 11.02 -5.55
C PRO A 414 0.79 9.99 -6.50
N PHE A 415 0.44 10.39 -7.72
CA PHE A 415 -0.11 9.48 -8.74
C PHE A 415 0.85 8.34 -9.12
N ILE A 416 2.17 8.56 -9.14
CA ILE A 416 3.16 7.49 -9.40
C ILE A 416 3.20 6.51 -8.23
N ALA A 417 3.06 7.03 -6.99
CA ALA A 417 2.99 6.17 -5.82
C ALA A 417 1.70 5.32 -5.84
N ALA A 418 0.55 5.92 -6.16
CA ALA A 418 -0.72 5.21 -6.31
C ALA A 418 -0.65 4.15 -7.42
N PHE A 419 -0.12 4.50 -8.59
CA PHE A 419 0.13 3.57 -9.69
C PHE A 419 1.02 2.41 -9.26
N SER A 420 2.15 2.69 -8.59
CA SER A 420 3.10 1.67 -8.13
C SER A 420 2.47 0.70 -7.12
N ILE A 421 1.68 1.21 -6.16
CA ILE A 421 0.97 0.38 -5.18
C ILE A 421 -0.08 -0.48 -5.89
N GLY A 422 -1.00 0.12 -6.63
CA GLY A 422 -2.08 -0.62 -7.28
C GLY A 422 -1.60 -1.63 -8.32
N TYR A 423 -0.55 -1.31 -9.09
CA TYR A 423 0.05 -2.25 -10.04
C TYR A 423 0.67 -3.44 -9.30
N LYS A 424 1.51 -3.20 -8.29
CA LYS A 424 2.20 -4.28 -7.58
C LYS A 424 1.23 -5.17 -6.80
N ALA A 425 0.27 -4.58 -6.09
CA ALA A 425 -0.72 -5.32 -5.32
C ALA A 425 -1.57 -6.20 -6.25
N SER A 426 -2.23 -5.61 -7.25
CA SER A 426 -3.07 -6.36 -8.20
C SER A 426 -2.32 -7.46 -8.94
N ILE A 427 -1.11 -7.20 -9.46
CA ILE A 427 -0.32 -8.21 -10.18
C ILE A 427 0.11 -9.33 -9.25
N SER A 428 0.74 -9.01 -8.12
CA SER A 428 1.29 -10.04 -7.23
C SER A 428 0.19 -10.89 -6.58
N GLU A 429 -0.92 -10.27 -6.17
CA GLU A 429 -2.00 -10.95 -5.46
C GLU A 429 -2.89 -11.75 -6.39
N GLU A 430 -3.24 -11.24 -7.57
CA GLU A 430 -4.04 -12.03 -8.53
C GLU A 430 -3.23 -13.22 -9.08
N LEU A 431 -1.92 -13.06 -9.30
CA LEU A 431 -1.06 -14.16 -9.73
C LEU A 431 -0.84 -15.20 -8.63
N MET A 432 -0.68 -14.77 -7.37
CA MET A 432 -0.56 -15.70 -6.23
C MET A 432 -1.86 -16.42 -5.93
N TYR A 433 -2.96 -15.68 -5.75
CA TYR A 433 -4.19 -16.24 -5.18
C TYR A 433 -5.14 -16.77 -6.25
N ARG A 434 -5.27 -16.12 -7.42
CA ARG A 434 -6.23 -16.56 -8.45
C ARG A 434 -5.56 -17.50 -9.43
N LEU A 435 -4.41 -17.13 -9.99
CA LEU A 435 -3.73 -17.98 -10.95
C LEU A 435 -3.08 -19.21 -10.27
N PHE A 436 -2.22 -19.00 -9.28
CA PHE A 436 -1.47 -20.10 -8.65
C PHE A 436 -2.29 -20.88 -7.62
N ALA A 437 -2.78 -20.24 -6.56
CA ALA A 437 -3.38 -20.95 -5.43
C ALA A 437 -4.69 -21.68 -5.79
N ILE A 438 -5.54 -21.13 -6.68
CA ILE A 438 -6.74 -21.86 -7.15
C ILE A 438 -6.34 -23.05 -8.03
N SER A 439 -5.36 -22.89 -8.94
CA SER A 439 -4.89 -23.99 -9.79
C SER A 439 -4.24 -25.10 -8.97
N TRP A 440 -3.41 -24.74 -7.99
CA TRP A 440 -2.80 -25.70 -7.06
C TRP A 440 -3.84 -26.36 -6.15
N GLY A 441 -4.77 -25.58 -5.60
CA GLY A 441 -5.87 -26.08 -4.80
C GLY A 441 -6.79 -27.02 -5.59
N LYS A 442 -7.04 -26.74 -6.88
CA LYS A 442 -7.79 -27.65 -7.75
C LYS A 442 -7.08 -29.00 -7.89
N LYS A 443 -5.75 -29.00 -8.00
CA LYS A 443 -4.96 -30.23 -7.99
C LYS A 443 -5.07 -30.98 -6.65
N LEU A 444 -4.96 -30.29 -5.52
CA LEU A 444 -5.02 -30.91 -4.19
C LEU A 444 -6.41 -31.46 -3.84
N PHE A 445 -7.42 -30.59 -3.90
CA PHE A 445 -8.76 -30.88 -3.40
C PHE A 445 -9.68 -31.48 -4.46
N LYS A 446 -9.23 -31.55 -5.73
CA LYS A 446 -10.02 -31.96 -6.90
C LYS A 446 -11.27 -31.09 -7.15
N SER A 447 -11.49 -30.04 -6.35
CA SER A 447 -12.62 -29.12 -6.43
C SER A 447 -12.15 -27.68 -6.62
N THR A 448 -12.65 -27.03 -7.68
CA THR A 448 -12.32 -25.62 -7.97
C THR A 448 -13.01 -24.69 -6.97
N VAL A 449 -14.20 -25.08 -6.48
CA VAL A 449 -14.97 -24.30 -5.51
C VAL A 449 -14.23 -24.26 -4.17
N VAL A 450 -13.78 -25.41 -3.66
CA VAL A 450 -13.01 -25.47 -2.41
C VAL A 450 -11.70 -24.68 -2.53
N ALA A 451 -11.00 -24.83 -3.66
CA ALA A 451 -9.78 -24.07 -3.92
C ALA A 451 -10.01 -22.55 -3.92
N ALA A 452 -11.06 -22.07 -4.59
CA ALA A 452 -11.45 -20.67 -4.60
C ALA A 452 -11.82 -20.15 -3.21
N ILE A 453 -12.54 -20.95 -2.42
CA ILE A 453 -12.91 -20.58 -1.04
C ILE A 453 -11.67 -20.41 -0.17
N ILE A 454 -10.80 -21.42 -0.12
CA ILE A 454 -9.59 -21.40 0.71
C ILE A 454 -8.66 -20.26 0.28
N SER A 455 -8.44 -20.08 -1.03
CA SER A 455 -7.60 -18.99 -1.53
C SER A 455 -8.14 -17.61 -1.12
N SER A 456 -9.45 -17.41 -1.19
CA SER A 456 -10.10 -16.14 -0.77
C SER A 456 -10.02 -15.89 0.73
N PHE A 457 -10.04 -16.95 1.55
CA PHE A 457 -9.81 -16.84 2.99
C PHE A 457 -8.38 -16.41 3.31
N ILE A 458 -7.39 -17.07 2.69
CA ILE A 458 -5.97 -16.73 2.89
C ILE A 458 -5.73 -15.27 2.46
N TRP A 459 -6.22 -14.88 1.28
CA TRP A 459 -6.11 -13.52 0.79
C TRP A 459 -6.81 -12.50 1.70
N GLY A 460 -8.05 -12.78 2.10
CA GLY A 460 -8.82 -11.86 2.96
C GLY A 460 -8.14 -11.61 4.30
N PHE A 461 -7.80 -12.68 5.02
CA PHE A 461 -7.18 -12.56 6.33
C PHE A 461 -5.75 -12.02 6.30
N ALA A 462 -5.08 -11.98 5.14
CA ALA A 462 -3.79 -11.29 4.97
C ALA A 462 -3.91 -9.76 5.19
N HIS A 463 -5.12 -9.22 5.23
CA HIS A 463 -5.41 -7.81 5.47
C HIS A 463 -5.81 -7.50 6.92
N SER A 464 -5.78 -8.49 7.82
CA SER A 464 -6.13 -8.32 9.25
C SER A 464 -5.15 -7.43 10.02
N GLY A 465 -4.11 -6.92 9.37
CA GLY A 465 -3.18 -5.93 9.93
C GLY A 465 -3.65 -4.48 9.79
N TYR A 466 -4.66 -4.21 8.96
CA TYR A 466 -5.20 -2.85 8.83
C TYR A 466 -6.01 -2.43 10.06
N PRO A 467 -6.03 -1.14 10.41
CA PRO A 467 -6.67 -0.60 11.62
C PRO A 467 -8.20 -0.51 11.48
N VAL A 468 -8.83 -1.67 11.25
CA VAL A 468 -10.28 -1.86 11.22
C VAL A 468 -10.63 -2.77 12.39
N TYR A 469 -11.36 -2.23 13.37
CA TYR A 469 -11.59 -2.90 14.63
C TYR A 469 -13.01 -3.47 14.70
N PRO A 470 -13.21 -4.68 15.25
CA PRO A 470 -12.17 -5.63 15.67
C PRO A 470 -11.36 -6.18 14.47
N MET A 471 -10.06 -6.43 14.67
CA MET A 471 -9.09 -6.70 13.58
C MET A 471 -9.46 -7.87 12.66
N TRP A 472 -10.22 -8.86 13.15
CA TRP A 472 -10.67 -9.99 12.34
C TRP A 472 -11.69 -9.59 11.25
N PHE A 473 -12.42 -8.48 11.45
CA PHE A 473 -13.48 -8.07 10.53
C PHE A 473 -12.93 -7.76 9.15
N ARG A 474 -11.77 -7.11 9.07
CA ARG A 474 -11.12 -6.83 7.78
C ARG A 474 -10.83 -8.11 7.00
N GLY A 475 -10.44 -9.18 7.71
CA GLY A 475 -10.25 -10.49 7.11
C GLY A 475 -11.52 -11.02 6.44
N VAL A 476 -12.64 -11.00 7.16
CA VAL A 476 -13.95 -11.45 6.67
C VAL A 476 -14.44 -10.60 5.49
N GLU A 477 -14.36 -9.29 5.63
CA GLU A 477 -14.76 -8.33 4.62
C GLU A 477 -14.01 -8.55 3.30
N VAL A 478 -12.68 -8.65 3.35
CA VAL A 478 -11.86 -8.87 2.15
C VAL A 478 -12.01 -10.29 1.62
N THR A 479 -12.32 -11.29 2.46
CA THR A 479 -12.70 -12.63 1.97
C THR A 479 -13.98 -12.59 1.11
N CYS A 480 -14.99 -11.80 1.47
CA CYS A 480 -16.18 -11.63 0.63
C CYS A 480 -15.83 -11.03 -0.74
N ILE A 481 -14.94 -10.03 -0.78
CA ILE A 481 -14.39 -9.49 -2.02
C ILE A 481 -13.60 -10.56 -2.79
N GLY A 482 -12.86 -11.41 -2.07
CA GLY A 482 -12.08 -12.51 -2.64
C GLY A 482 -12.97 -13.53 -3.34
N PHE A 483 -14.12 -13.89 -2.76
CA PHE A 483 -15.10 -14.76 -3.41
C PHE A 483 -15.63 -14.14 -4.70
N PHE A 484 -15.92 -12.84 -4.70
CA PHE A 484 -16.35 -12.12 -5.89
C PHE A 484 -15.27 -12.15 -6.98
N LEU A 485 -14.02 -11.82 -6.64
CA LEU A 485 -12.90 -11.86 -7.59
C LEU A 485 -12.61 -13.29 -8.07
N ALA A 486 -12.71 -14.31 -7.22
CA ALA A 486 -12.57 -15.71 -7.63
C ALA A 486 -13.68 -16.13 -8.61
N PHE A 487 -14.93 -15.72 -8.38
CA PHE A 487 -16.03 -15.93 -9.32
C PHE A 487 -15.73 -15.28 -10.68
N VAL A 488 -15.31 -14.02 -10.68
CA VAL A 488 -14.96 -13.29 -11.91
C VAL A 488 -13.80 -13.97 -12.62
N TYR A 489 -12.73 -14.33 -11.90
CA TYR A 489 -11.56 -15.01 -12.45
C TYR A 489 -11.95 -16.31 -13.15
N LEU A 490 -12.69 -17.19 -12.47
CA LEU A 490 -13.11 -18.49 -13.01
C LEU A 490 -14.05 -18.36 -14.22
N ARG A 491 -14.79 -17.25 -14.31
CA ARG A 491 -15.77 -17.04 -15.38
C ARG A 491 -15.24 -16.26 -16.58
N TYR A 492 -14.48 -15.19 -16.34
CA TYR A 492 -14.08 -14.19 -17.34
C TYR A 492 -12.57 -14.09 -17.54
N GLY A 493 -11.77 -14.62 -16.61
CA GLY A 493 -10.32 -14.73 -16.74
C GLY A 493 -9.52 -13.71 -15.93
N ILE A 494 -8.21 -13.66 -16.17
CA ILE A 494 -7.25 -12.95 -15.30
C ILE A 494 -7.22 -11.43 -15.53
N ILE A 495 -7.42 -10.95 -16.76
CA ILE A 495 -7.41 -9.51 -17.08
C ILE A 495 -8.44 -8.70 -16.28
N PRO A 496 -9.74 -9.05 -16.25
CA PRO A 496 -10.73 -8.22 -15.57
C PRO A 496 -10.51 -8.13 -14.06
N VAL A 497 -9.98 -9.19 -13.42
CA VAL A 497 -9.68 -9.16 -11.98
C VAL A 497 -8.46 -8.29 -11.67
N ILE A 498 -7.41 -8.35 -12.49
CA ILE A 498 -6.24 -7.46 -12.34
C ILE A 498 -6.64 -6.00 -12.53
N ILE A 499 -7.43 -5.69 -13.57
CA ILE A 499 -7.89 -4.31 -13.81
C ILE A 499 -8.80 -3.83 -12.68
N GLY A 500 -9.77 -4.65 -12.25
CA GLY A 500 -10.68 -4.27 -11.16
C GLY A 500 -9.95 -4.03 -9.85
N HIS A 501 -9.00 -4.90 -9.50
CA HIS A 501 -8.17 -4.78 -8.29
C HIS A 501 -7.24 -3.56 -8.38
N TYR A 502 -6.53 -3.37 -9.51
CA TYR A 502 -5.70 -2.20 -9.76
C TYR A 502 -6.48 -0.89 -9.54
N LEU A 503 -7.66 -0.78 -10.17
CA LEU A 503 -8.49 0.42 -10.06
C LEU A 503 -8.99 0.63 -8.64
N PHE A 504 -9.33 -0.43 -7.91
CA PHE A 504 -9.79 -0.35 -6.54
C PHE A 504 -8.70 0.20 -5.61
N ASP A 505 -7.48 -0.31 -5.74
CA ASP A 505 -6.35 0.15 -4.92
C ASP A 505 -5.95 1.59 -5.28
N VAL A 506 -5.83 1.91 -6.57
CA VAL A 506 -5.52 3.27 -7.02
C VAL A 506 -6.60 4.25 -6.55
N PHE A 507 -7.87 3.85 -6.61
CA PHE A 507 -8.98 4.67 -6.13
C PHE A 507 -8.82 5.00 -4.64
N TRP A 508 -8.62 4.00 -3.78
CA TRP A 508 -8.46 4.26 -2.35
C TRP A 508 -7.18 5.04 -2.02
N ASN A 509 -6.14 4.95 -2.84
CA ASN A 509 -4.92 5.74 -2.68
C ASN A 509 -5.03 7.18 -3.22
N THR A 510 -6.12 7.54 -3.89
CA THR A 510 -6.27 8.87 -4.53
C THR A 510 -7.62 9.53 -4.28
N ALA A 511 -8.50 8.88 -3.52
CA ALA A 511 -9.86 9.33 -3.29
C ALA A 511 -9.91 10.74 -2.65
N GLU A 512 -8.98 11.04 -1.75
CA GLU A 512 -8.82 12.37 -1.14
C GLU A 512 -8.51 13.46 -2.18
N TYR A 513 -7.80 13.13 -3.25
CA TYR A 513 -7.45 14.08 -4.31
C TYR A 513 -8.61 14.28 -5.30
N LEU A 514 -9.51 13.32 -5.38
CA LEU A 514 -10.71 13.38 -6.24
C LEU A 514 -11.85 14.15 -5.56
N PHE A 515 -11.97 14.04 -4.24
CA PHE A 515 -13.13 14.55 -3.50
C PHE A 515 -12.82 15.60 -2.43
N GLY A 516 -11.56 15.73 -2.01
CA GLY A 516 -11.12 16.72 -1.03
C GLY A 516 -10.83 18.10 -1.63
N SER A 517 -10.49 19.06 -0.77
CA SER A 517 -10.04 20.39 -1.19
C SER A 517 -8.55 20.36 -1.52
N VAL A 518 -8.21 20.26 -2.81
CA VAL A 518 -6.83 20.06 -3.27
C VAL A 518 -6.50 20.91 -4.50
N LYS A 519 -5.21 21.09 -4.81
CA LYS A 519 -4.78 21.76 -6.05
C LYS A 519 -5.14 20.93 -7.30
N PRO A 520 -5.45 21.56 -8.45
CA PRO A 520 -5.86 20.85 -9.67
C PRO A 520 -4.89 19.76 -10.14
N PHE A 521 -3.59 19.95 -9.93
CA PHE A 521 -2.56 18.96 -10.26
C PHE A 521 -2.84 17.59 -9.62
N TYR A 522 -3.20 17.54 -8.33
CA TYR A 522 -3.47 16.28 -7.62
C TYR A 522 -4.72 15.59 -8.17
N PHE A 523 -5.76 16.35 -8.49
CA PHE A 523 -6.99 15.83 -9.09
C PHE A 523 -6.73 15.20 -10.47
N PHE A 524 -6.14 15.96 -11.40
CA PHE A 524 -5.92 15.48 -12.77
C PHE A 524 -4.91 14.33 -12.87
N SER A 525 -3.88 14.36 -12.02
CA SER A 525 -2.91 13.26 -11.97
C SER A 525 -3.49 11.97 -11.38
N SER A 526 -4.40 12.07 -10.41
CA SER A 526 -5.15 10.92 -9.89
C SER A 526 -6.10 10.35 -10.94
N LEU A 527 -6.79 11.23 -11.68
CA LEU A 527 -7.68 10.82 -12.77
C LEU A 527 -6.91 10.11 -13.89
N SER A 528 -5.70 10.57 -14.23
CA SER A 528 -4.93 9.99 -15.34
C SER A 528 -4.53 8.53 -15.08
N VAL A 529 -4.13 8.19 -13.84
CA VAL A 529 -3.79 6.80 -13.49
C VAL A 529 -5.01 5.89 -13.46
N LEU A 530 -6.17 6.39 -13.03
CA LEU A 530 -7.44 5.65 -13.11
C LEU A 530 -7.91 5.40 -14.55
N LEU A 531 -7.55 6.28 -15.50
CA LEU A 531 -7.91 6.16 -16.91
C LEU A 531 -6.88 5.37 -17.74
N LEU A 532 -5.72 5.02 -17.17
CA LEU A 532 -4.65 4.33 -17.89
C LEU A 532 -5.08 2.97 -18.48
N PRO A 533 -5.80 2.07 -17.75
CA PRO A 533 -6.33 0.85 -18.34
C PRO A 533 -7.28 1.11 -19.50
N LEU A 534 -8.17 2.11 -19.39
CA LEU A 534 -9.11 2.48 -20.45
C LEU A 534 -8.37 2.98 -21.69
N ALA A 535 -7.33 3.79 -21.53
CA ALA A 535 -6.49 4.23 -22.65
C ALA A 535 -5.89 3.04 -23.41
N PHE A 536 -5.34 2.06 -22.69
CA PHE A 536 -4.86 0.80 -23.31
C PHE A 536 -6.00 0.01 -23.97
N GLY A 537 -7.17 -0.06 -23.33
CA GLY A 537 -8.35 -0.71 -23.89
C GLY A 537 -8.81 -0.08 -25.20
N LEU A 538 -8.81 1.25 -25.31
CA LEU A 538 -9.15 1.97 -26.53
C LEU A 538 -8.16 1.64 -27.65
N ILE A 539 -6.86 1.58 -27.34
CA ILE A 539 -5.84 1.13 -28.30
C ILE A 539 -6.16 -0.31 -28.77
N ALA A 540 -6.47 -1.23 -27.86
CA ALA A 540 -6.84 -2.61 -28.21
C ALA A 540 -8.11 -2.67 -29.08
N TYR A 541 -9.09 -1.81 -28.82
CA TYR A 541 -10.35 -1.72 -29.57
C TYR A 541 -10.14 -1.27 -31.01
N PHE A 542 -9.29 -0.26 -31.24
CA PHE A 542 -9.01 0.27 -32.58
C PHE A 542 -8.03 -0.60 -33.36
N VAL A 543 -7.02 -1.18 -32.71
CA VAL A 543 -6.06 -2.08 -33.37
C VAL A 543 -6.72 -3.41 -33.77
N ASN A 544 -7.60 -3.97 -32.92
CA ASN A 544 -8.45 -5.12 -33.19
C ASN A 544 -7.80 -6.28 -33.97
N LYS A 545 -6.64 -6.75 -33.51
CA LYS A 545 -6.00 -7.96 -34.03
C LYS A 545 -6.87 -9.18 -33.74
N LEU A 546 -6.99 -10.07 -34.73
CA LEU A 546 -7.70 -11.33 -34.57
C LEU A 546 -6.96 -12.24 -33.58
N PRO A 547 -7.65 -12.84 -32.60
CA PRO A 547 -7.02 -13.70 -31.60
C PRO A 547 -6.80 -15.10 -32.16
N GLU A 548 -5.77 -15.27 -32.99
CA GLU A 548 -5.35 -16.57 -33.50
C GLU A 548 -4.45 -17.28 -32.49
N LEU A 549 -4.82 -18.50 -32.09
CA LEU A 549 -4.07 -19.25 -31.08
C LEU A 549 -2.83 -19.89 -31.71
N LYS A 550 -1.67 -19.28 -31.48
CA LYS A 550 -0.39 -19.81 -31.94
C LYS A 550 0.01 -21.04 -31.13
N GLU A 551 0.66 -22.00 -31.77
CA GLU A 551 1.26 -23.15 -31.09
C GLU A 551 2.41 -22.72 -30.18
N MET A 552 2.61 -23.46 -29.09
CA MET A 552 3.77 -23.24 -28.23
C MET A 552 4.96 -23.95 -28.84
N LYS A 553 6.08 -23.25 -28.93
CA LYS A 553 7.32 -23.77 -29.49
C LYS A 553 8.49 -23.47 -28.58
N TRP A 554 9.47 -24.36 -28.58
CA TRP A 554 10.71 -24.14 -27.90
C TRP A 554 11.55 -23.11 -28.66
N ARG A 555 12.18 -22.23 -27.88
CA ARG A 555 13.18 -21.27 -28.35
C ARG A 555 14.51 -21.67 -27.74
N LEU A 556 15.34 -22.35 -28.52
CA LEU A 556 16.61 -22.88 -28.07
C LEU A 556 17.70 -21.81 -28.16
N THR A 557 18.61 -21.80 -27.19
CA THR A 557 19.86 -21.03 -27.28
C THR A 557 20.85 -21.76 -28.20
N LYS A 558 21.89 -21.07 -28.70
CA LYS A 558 22.95 -21.69 -29.52
C LYS A 558 23.55 -22.95 -28.88
N HIS A 559 23.73 -22.95 -27.56
CA HIS A 559 24.21 -24.12 -26.81
C HIS A 559 23.18 -25.26 -26.80
N GLN A 560 21.89 -24.95 -26.63
CA GLN A 560 20.82 -25.95 -26.70
C GLN A 560 20.63 -26.50 -28.11
N GLU A 561 20.82 -25.70 -29.16
CA GLU A 561 20.83 -26.18 -30.56
C GLU A 561 22.00 -27.13 -30.82
N PHE A 562 23.19 -26.82 -30.30
CA PHE A 562 24.32 -27.75 -30.35
C PHE A 562 23.99 -29.07 -29.65
N ASN A 563 23.48 -29.00 -28.41
CA ASN A 563 23.07 -30.17 -27.64
C ASN A 563 21.96 -30.97 -28.35
N LEU A 564 21.03 -30.30 -29.01
CA LEU A 564 19.99 -30.93 -29.82
C LEU A 564 20.59 -31.79 -30.94
N ASN A 565 21.58 -31.26 -31.66
CA ASN A 565 22.25 -32.01 -32.73
C ASN A 565 23.00 -33.23 -32.18
N VAL A 566 23.65 -33.08 -31.01
CA VAL A 566 24.31 -34.20 -30.31
C VAL A 566 23.28 -35.25 -29.90
N LEU A 567 22.14 -34.83 -29.32
CA LEU A 567 21.10 -35.74 -28.86
C LEU A 567 20.43 -36.48 -30.02
N ARG A 568 20.13 -35.78 -31.12
CA ARG A 568 19.58 -36.40 -32.34
C ARG A 568 20.54 -37.45 -32.90
N SER A 569 21.83 -37.13 -32.97
CA SER A 569 22.86 -38.09 -33.39
C SER A 569 22.94 -39.30 -32.46
N PHE A 570 22.82 -39.09 -31.15
CA PHE A 570 22.81 -40.17 -30.16
C PHE A 570 21.59 -41.07 -30.29
N LEU A 571 20.39 -40.49 -30.40
CA LEU A 571 19.13 -41.21 -30.60
C LEU A 571 19.16 -42.02 -31.90
N GLU A 572 19.70 -41.44 -32.98
CA GLU A 572 19.81 -42.09 -34.27
C GLU A 572 20.75 -43.31 -34.23
N LYS A 573 21.92 -43.17 -33.60
CA LYS A 573 22.86 -44.29 -33.43
C LYS A 573 22.33 -45.41 -32.54
N ASN A 574 21.39 -45.11 -31.64
CA ASN A 574 20.83 -46.05 -30.67
C ASN A 574 19.37 -46.43 -30.97
N LYS A 575 18.92 -46.34 -32.22
CA LYS A 575 17.53 -46.68 -32.64
C LYS A 575 17.04 -48.03 -32.11
N ASN A 576 17.91 -49.05 -32.07
CA ASN A 576 17.53 -50.38 -31.57
C ASN A 576 17.25 -50.41 -30.06
N MET A 577 17.89 -49.54 -29.28
CA MET A 577 17.71 -49.42 -27.84
C MET A 577 16.41 -48.68 -27.48
N PHE A 578 16.09 -47.64 -28.25
CA PHE A 578 14.92 -46.78 -27.99
C PHE A 578 13.68 -47.17 -28.79
N GLY A 579 13.80 -47.97 -29.86
CA GLY A 579 12.70 -48.31 -30.76
C GLY A 579 11.55 -49.11 -30.14
N LYS A 580 11.76 -49.72 -28.96
CA LYS A 580 10.70 -50.39 -28.18
C LYS A 580 10.08 -49.51 -27.10
N LYS A 581 10.65 -48.32 -26.85
CA LYS A 581 10.20 -47.39 -25.82
C LYS A 581 9.27 -46.36 -26.44
N THR A 582 8.24 -45.99 -25.71
CA THR A 582 7.37 -44.87 -26.05
C THR A 582 8.12 -43.55 -25.95
N LYS A 583 7.66 -42.50 -26.65
CA LYS A 583 8.26 -41.16 -26.56
C LYS A 583 8.41 -40.65 -25.12
N GLU A 584 7.41 -40.89 -24.27
CA GLU A 584 7.44 -40.49 -22.86
C GLU A 584 8.47 -41.28 -22.03
N GLU A 585 8.67 -42.58 -22.31
CA GLU A 585 9.71 -43.37 -21.67
C GLU A 585 11.11 -42.88 -22.06
N ILE A 586 11.33 -42.62 -23.35
CA ILE A 586 12.58 -42.07 -23.87
C ILE A 586 12.84 -40.69 -23.24
N LYS A 587 11.81 -39.84 -23.21
CA LYS A 587 11.88 -38.50 -22.61
C LYS A 587 12.28 -38.56 -21.14
N LYS A 588 11.63 -39.43 -20.35
CA LYS A 588 11.90 -39.58 -18.91
C LYS A 588 13.31 -40.10 -18.65
N GLU A 589 13.76 -41.07 -19.44
CA GLU A 589 15.10 -41.66 -19.33
C GLU A 589 16.20 -40.67 -19.73
N ILE A 590 16.04 -39.93 -20.82
CA ILE A 590 17.04 -38.95 -21.23
C ILE A 590 17.06 -37.77 -20.26
N ALA A 591 15.90 -37.28 -19.83
CA ALA A 591 15.80 -36.21 -18.84
C ALA A 591 16.41 -36.62 -17.48
N SER A 592 16.33 -37.90 -17.07
CA SER A 592 16.95 -38.35 -15.81
C SER A 592 18.48 -38.30 -15.83
N HIS A 593 19.10 -38.18 -17.00
CA HIS A 593 20.56 -38.00 -17.16
C HIS A 593 20.97 -36.51 -17.24
N GLY A 594 20.10 -35.58 -16.84
CA GLY A 594 20.41 -34.15 -16.76
C GLY A 594 20.30 -33.40 -18.08
N TRP A 595 19.69 -34.00 -19.11
CA TRP A 595 19.40 -33.30 -20.36
C TRP A 595 18.30 -32.26 -20.18
N ASP A 596 18.46 -31.11 -20.84
CA ASP A 596 17.45 -30.04 -20.89
C ASP A 596 16.15 -30.55 -21.54
N MET A 597 15.02 -30.41 -20.85
CA MET A 597 13.74 -30.95 -21.29
C MET A 597 13.29 -30.39 -22.65
N GLY A 598 13.58 -29.12 -22.93
CA GLY A 598 13.26 -28.52 -24.23
C GLY A 598 14.09 -29.13 -25.36
N VAL A 599 15.36 -29.43 -25.11
CA VAL A 599 16.21 -30.15 -26.07
C VAL A 599 15.68 -31.57 -26.31
N VAL A 600 15.27 -32.28 -25.26
CA VAL A 600 14.72 -33.64 -25.37
C VAL A 600 13.41 -33.66 -26.14
N GLU A 601 12.47 -32.77 -25.82
CA GLU A 601 11.19 -32.66 -26.53
C GLU A 601 11.40 -32.34 -28.02
N VAL A 602 12.29 -31.41 -28.33
CA VAL A 602 12.61 -31.03 -29.72
C VAL A 602 13.35 -32.13 -30.49
N ALA A 603 14.13 -32.96 -29.79
CA ALA A 603 14.77 -34.12 -30.41
C ALA A 603 13.76 -35.21 -30.78
N LEU A 604 12.64 -35.30 -30.06
CA LEU A 604 11.61 -36.33 -30.25
C LEU A 604 10.41 -35.88 -31.11
N ASP A 605 10.18 -34.57 -31.23
CA ASP A 605 9.16 -33.95 -32.09
C ASP A 605 9.75 -32.80 -32.94
N GLU A 606 9.98 -33.07 -34.23
CA GLU A 606 10.62 -32.12 -35.18
C GLU A 606 9.84 -30.81 -35.38
N GLU A 607 8.53 -30.76 -35.10
CA GLU A 607 7.67 -29.58 -35.31
C GLU A 607 7.76 -28.50 -34.20
N SER A 608 8.52 -28.75 -33.14
CA SER A 608 8.47 -27.97 -31.90
C SER A 608 9.43 -26.76 -31.81
N ILE A 609 10.12 -26.37 -32.89
CA ILE A 609 11.09 -25.25 -32.91
C ILE A 609 10.49 -23.98 -33.55
N GLU A 610 10.64 -22.83 -32.89
CA GLU A 610 10.46 -21.51 -33.50
C GLU A 610 11.82 -21.04 -34.06
N LYS A 611 11.93 -20.90 -35.40
CA LYS A 611 13.15 -20.44 -36.07
C LYS A 611 13.43 -18.95 -35.85
#